data_AF-A0A0W1EM48-F1
#
_entry.id   AF-A0A0W1EM48-F1
#
_cell.length_a   1.000
_cell.length_b   1.000
_cell.length_c   1.000
_cell.angle_alpha   90.00
_cell.angle_beta   90.00
_cell.angle_gamma   90.00
#
_symmetry.space_group_name_H-M   'P 1'
#
loop_
_entity.id
_entity.type
_entity.pdbx_description
1 polymer ?
#
loop_
_entity_poly.entity_id
_entity_poly.type
_entity_poly.pdbx_seq_one_letter_code
_entity_poly.pdbx_strand_id
1 'polypeptide(L)'
;MRFTPHQGIYAYERTNRKLKAAERRLRLDREKFPLFAEEIGESQPSPEELLDARARSFVTHQQDNRDRAARNWWQARVELRAIPEPDRAAFIRFWNRCKCPGNGSYLLTYMNMFRDGRLIVHEGEVRPRSDVEWESDRKAKIAAMNDLELDVMIQTHVSPLFAEWGREERRRRATVEECPKPDRARTAKRRGRR
;
A
#
# COMPACT_ATOMS: atom_id res chain seq x y z
N MET A 1 -9.47 -11.03 10.40
CA MET A 1 -8.59 -10.02 9.76
C MET A 1 -7.16 -10.34 10.15
N ARG A 2 -6.22 -10.25 9.21
CA ARG A 2 -4.80 -10.55 9.43
C ARG A 2 -4.23 -9.68 10.56
N PHE A 3 -3.59 -10.32 11.53
CA PHE A 3 -3.02 -9.69 12.72
C PHE A 3 -1.74 -10.43 13.10
N THR A 4 -0.66 -9.69 13.32
CA THR A 4 0.60 -10.21 13.83
C THR A 4 0.71 -9.82 15.30
N PRO A 5 0.72 -10.79 16.23
CA PRO A 5 0.90 -10.52 17.65
C PRO A 5 2.22 -9.80 17.94
N HIS A 6 2.21 -8.93 18.94
CA HIS A 6 3.46 -8.36 19.46
C HIS A 6 4.27 -9.47 20.13
N GLN A 7 5.54 -9.58 19.76
CA GLN A 7 6.48 -10.48 20.44
C GLN A 7 6.62 -9.99 21.89
N GLY A 8 6.62 -10.91 22.85
CA GLY A 8 6.60 -10.56 24.28
C GLY A 8 7.76 -9.66 24.71
N ILE A 9 7.66 -9.11 25.92
CA ILE A 9 8.72 -8.30 26.52
C ILE A 9 9.82 -9.25 27.00
N TYR A 10 11.06 -8.95 26.65
CA TYR A 10 12.22 -9.74 27.07
C TYR A 10 13.29 -8.87 27.74
N ALA A 11 14.17 -9.51 28.51
CA ALA A 11 15.25 -8.83 29.21
C ALA A 11 16.33 -8.35 28.24
N TYR A 12 16.93 -7.19 28.53
CA TYR A 12 18.10 -6.73 27.79
C TYR A 12 19.35 -7.47 28.27
N GLU A 13 19.78 -8.49 27.53
CA GLU A 13 21.00 -9.21 27.88
C GLU A 13 22.25 -8.43 27.49
N ARG A 14 23.16 -8.23 28.45
CA ARG A 14 24.50 -7.71 28.20
C ARG A 14 25.39 -8.84 27.69
N THR A 15 25.84 -8.74 26.44
CA THR A 15 26.72 -9.74 25.82
C THR A 15 28.08 -9.12 25.49
N ASN A 16 29.13 -9.95 25.38
CA ASN A 16 30.47 -9.51 24.99
C ASN A 16 30.47 -8.72 23.67
N ARG A 17 29.60 -9.12 22.72
CA ARG A 17 29.42 -8.40 21.46
C ARG A 17 28.86 -6.99 21.67
N LYS A 18 27.90 -6.81 22.58
CA LYS A 18 27.33 -5.50 22.91
C LYS A 18 28.32 -4.61 23.67
N LEU A 19 29.15 -5.20 24.54
CA LEU A 19 30.22 -4.49 25.25
C LEU A 19 31.26 -3.92 24.27
N LYS A 20 31.81 -4.76 23.39
CA LYS A 20 32.76 -4.30 22.34
C LYS A 20 32.14 -3.23 21.42
N ALA A 21 30.85 -3.33 21.13
CA ALA A 21 30.14 -2.32 20.35
C ALA A 21 29.98 -1.00 21.12
N ALA A 22 29.76 -1.05 22.44
CA ALA A 22 29.71 0.13 23.31
C ALA A 22 31.09 0.80 23.41
N GLU A 23 32.16 0.04 23.65
CA GLU A 23 33.54 0.53 23.62
C GLU A 23 33.86 1.23 22.31
N ARG A 24 33.56 0.58 21.18
CA ARG A 24 33.78 1.17 19.84
C ARG A 24 32.99 2.46 19.66
N ARG A 25 31.73 2.51 20.11
CA ARG A 25 30.91 3.72 20.03
C ARG A 25 31.52 4.87 20.84
N LEU A 26 31.89 4.62 22.09
CA LEU A 26 32.48 5.63 22.98
C LEU A 26 33.79 6.17 22.42
N ARG A 27 34.63 5.29 21.85
CA ARG A 27 35.85 5.67 21.13
C ARG A 27 35.54 6.56 19.91
N LEU A 28 34.59 6.17 19.07
CA LEU A 28 34.21 6.96 17.89
C LEU A 28 33.63 8.33 18.27
N ASP A 29 32.90 8.44 19.38
CA ASP A 29 32.39 9.73 19.87
C ASP A 29 33.54 10.67 20.29
N ARG A 30 34.62 10.14 20.89
CA ARG A 30 35.84 10.93 21.20
C ARG A 30 36.57 11.35 19.93
N GLU A 31 36.82 10.39 19.04
CA GLU A 31 37.54 10.62 17.77
C GLU A 31 36.82 11.63 16.86
N LYS A 32 35.49 11.74 16.98
CA LYS A 32 34.68 12.72 16.24
C LYS A 32 34.98 14.17 16.63
N PHE A 33 35.44 14.41 17.86
CA PHE A 33 35.74 15.75 18.38
C PHE A 33 37.15 15.77 18.99
N PRO A 34 38.21 15.74 18.17
CA PRO A 34 39.59 15.58 18.65
C PRO A 34 40.05 16.65 19.65
N LEU A 35 39.58 17.89 19.47
CA LEU A 35 39.91 19.02 20.36
C LEU A 35 39.30 18.89 21.76
N PHE A 36 38.29 18.04 21.92
CA PHE A 36 37.58 17.80 23.18
C PHE A 36 37.69 16.33 23.61
N ALA A 37 38.64 15.58 23.06
CA ALA A 37 38.69 14.12 23.24
C ALA A 37 38.92 13.72 24.71
N GLU A 38 39.69 14.50 25.45
CA GLU A 38 39.95 14.30 26.88
C GLU A 38 38.70 14.61 27.72
N GLU A 39 38.09 15.79 27.53
CA GLU A 39 36.88 16.18 28.27
C GLU A 39 35.69 15.26 27.96
N ILE A 40 35.55 14.79 26.72
CA ILE A 40 34.56 13.78 26.34
C ILE A 40 34.89 12.45 27.00
N GLY A 41 36.16 12.05 27.06
CA GLY A 41 36.58 10.82 27.71
C GLY A 41 36.24 10.80 29.21
N GLU A 42 36.49 11.90 29.91
CA GLU A 42 36.21 12.06 31.35
C GLU A 42 34.71 12.06 31.66
N SER A 43 33.89 12.65 30.80
CA SER A 43 32.44 12.71 30.97
C SER A 43 31.70 11.45 30.49
N GLN A 44 32.37 10.58 29.72
CA GLN A 44 31.77 9.36 29.20
C GLN A 44 31.54 8.31 30.31
N PRO A 45 30.39 7.63 30.31
CA PRO A 45 30.21 6.46 31.16
C PRO A 45 31.10 5.30 30.69
N SER A 46 31.37 4.35 31.59
CA SER A 46 31.91 3.05 31.18
C SER A 46 30.98 2.34 30.20
N PRO A 47 31.51 1.43 29.35
CA PRO A 47 30.69 0.60 28.47
C PRO A 47 29.57 -0.16 29.21
N GLU A 48 29.86 -0.66 30.42
CA GLU A 48 28.92 -1.34 31.30
C GLU A 48 27.79 -0.42 31.73
N GLU A 49 28.11 0.76 32.28
CA GLU A 49 27.12 1.75 32.73
C GLU A 49 26.22 2.20 31.58
N LEU A 50 26.79 2.38 30.38
CA LEU A 50 26.02 2.71 29.18
C LEU A 50 25.02 1.59 28.81
N LEU A 51 25.44 0.33 28.92
CA LEU A 51 24.56 -0.80 28.64
C LEU A 51 23.49 -0.99 29.72
N ASP A 52 23.82 -0.75 30.99
CA ASP A 52 22.88 -0.82 32.10
C ASP A 52 21.83 0.29 32.01
N ALA A 53 22.24 1.51 31.64
CA ALA A 53 21.30 2.59 31.33
C ALA A 53 20.35 2.21 30.19
N ARG A 54 20.87 1.55 29.15
CA ARG A 54 20.06 1.01 28.06
C ARG A 54 19.10 -0.07 28.54
N ALA A 55 19.55 -0.98 29.39
CA ALA A 55 18.74 -2.06 29.93
C ALA A 55 17.54 -1.54 30.73
N ARG A 56 17.76 -0.50 31.56
CA ARG A 56 16.70 0.17 32.32
C ARG A 56 15.62 0.74 31.40
N SER A 57 15.99 1.43 30.33
CA SER A 57 15.03 1.99 29.38
C SER A 57 14.41 0.95 28.45
N PHE A 58 15.06 -0.21 28.25
CA PHE A 58 14.64 -1.21 27.26
C PHE A 58 13.28 -1.82 27.58
N VAL A 59 13.04 -2.17 28.85
CA VAL A 59 11.77 -2.76 29.28
C VAL A 59 10.62 -1.75 29.11
N THR A 60 10.83 -0.51 29.56
CA THR A 60 9.87 0.58 29.39
C THR A 60 9.55 0.81 27.92
N HIS A 61 10.57 0.90 27.05
CA HIS A 61 10.34 1.08 25.62
C HIS A 61 9.59 -0.08 24.97
N GLN A 62 9.82 -1.33 25.39
CA GLN A 62 9.05 -2.46 24.89
C GLN A 62 7.59 -2.37 25.31
N GLN A 63 7.33 -2.01 26.57
CA GLN A 63 5.97 -1.81 27.06
C GLN A 63 5.27 -0.67 26.31
N ASP A 64 5.93 0.49 26.15
CA ASP A 64 5.41 1.62 25.37
C ASP A 64 5.06 1.22 23.93
N ASN A 65 5.92 0.41 23.30
CA ASN A 65 5.68 -0.10 21.95
C ASN A 65 4.47 -1.03 21.89
N ARG A 66 4.30 -1.91 22.87
CA ARG A 66 3.15 -2.81 22.99
C ARG A 66 1.87 -2.01 23.19
N ASP A 67 1.87 -1.01 24.06
CA ASP A 67 0.71 -0.17 24.35
C ASP A 67 0.33 0.71 23.16
N ARG A 68 1.32 1.27 22.46
CA ARG A 68 1.09 1.95 21.18
C ARG A 68 0.50 1.01 20.13
N ALA A 69 1.02 -0.21 20.00
CA ALA A 69 0.49 -1.19 19.05
C ALA A 69 -0.96 -1.54 19.38
N ALA A 70 -1.30 -1.74 20.66
CA ALA A 70 -2.67 -1.99 21.11
C ALA A 70 -3.59 -0.81 20.77
N ARG A 71 -3.20 0.42 21.09
CA ARG A 71 -3.97 1.63 20.75
C ARG A 71 -4.24 1.75 19.25
N ASN A 72 -3.21 1.57 18.42
CA ASN A 72 -3.35 1.61 16.96
C ASN A 72 -4.32 0.55 16.45
N TRP A 73 -4.31 -0.65 17.05
CA TRP A 73 -5.25 -1.70 16.71
C TRP A 73 -6.70 -1.37 17.07
N TRP A 74 -6.92 -0.83 18.27
CA TRP A 74 -8.24 -0.39 18.68
C TRP A 74 -8.77 0.71 17.76
N GLN A 75 -7.96 1.72 17.48
CA GLN A 75 -8.29 2.81 16.57
C GLN A 75 -8.66 2.28 15.18
N ALA A 76 -7.80 1.45 14.58
CA ALA A 76 -8.05 0.88 13.26
C ALA A 76 -9.36 0.09 13.19
N ARG A 77 -9.70 -0.67 14.24
CA ARG A 77 -10.96 -1.42 14.27
C ARG A 77 -12.18 -0.51 14.37
N VAL A 78 -12.08 0.60 15.09
CA VAL A 78 -13.16 1.61 15.17
C VAL A 78 -13.36 2.25 13.81
N GLU A 79 -12.29 2.75 13.19
CA GLU A 79 -12.35 3.38 11.88
C GLU A 79 -12.85 2.40 10.80
N LEU A 80 -12.45 1.12 10.87
CA LEU A 80 -12.86 0.12 9.89
C LEU A 80 -14.36 -0.15 9.95
N ARG A 81 -14.94 -0.13 11.16
CA ARG A 81 -16.40 -0.28 11.35
C ARG A 81 -17.18 0.90 10.81
N ALA A 82 -16.57 2.08 10.70
CA ALA A 82 -17.22 3.26 10.13
C ALA A 82 -17.34 3.20 8.59
N ILE A 83 -16.55 2.36 7.92
CA ILE A 83 -16.61 2.18 6.46
C ILE A 83 -17.88 1.39 6.08
N PRO A 84 -18.65 1.80 5.06
CA PRO A 84 -19.82 1.06 4.56
C PRO A 84 -19.51 -0.39 4.13
N GLU A 85 -20.49 -1.28 4.21
CA GLU A 85 -20.29 -2.74 4.09
C GLU A 85 -19.66 -3.25 2.77
N PRO A 86 -19.98 -2.74 1.56
CA PRO A 86 -19.29 -3.23 0.36
C PRO A 86 -17.81 -2.86 0.36
N ASP A 87 -17.50 -1.63 0.77
CA ASP A 87 -16.13 -1.09 0.77
C ASP A 87 -15.28 -1.69 1.87
N ARG A 88 -15.87 -1.86 3.06
CA ARG A 88 -15.25 -2.53 4.20
C ARG A 88 -14.86 -3.96 3.85
N ALA A 89 -15.76 -4.71 3.20
CA ALA A 89 -15.49 -6.07 2.77
C ALA A 89 -14.33 -6.12 1.75
N ALA A 90 -14.33 -5.23 0.77
CA ALA A 90 -13.23 -5.11 -0.19
C ALA A 90 -11.89 -4.79 0.48
N PHE A 91 -11.91 -3.83 1.42
CA PHE A 91 -10.72 -3.43 2.17
C PHE A 91 -10.17 -4.56 3.06
N ILE A 92 -11.03 -5.33 3.73
CA ILE A 92 -10.60 -6.48 4.53
C ILE A 92 -9.93 -7.55 3.65
N ARG A 93 -10.49 -7.84 2.47
CA ARG A 93 -9.86 -8.77 1.51
C ARG A 93 -8.48 -8.28 1.08
N PHE A 94 -8.38 -7.01 0.71
CA PHE A 94 -7.11 -6.36 0.37
C PHE A 94 -6.09 -6.49 1.51
N TRP A 95 -6.48 -6.13 2.74
CA TRP A 95 -5.60 -6.19 3.91
C TRP A 95 -5.08 -7.59 4.20
N ASN A 96 -5.94 -8.62 4.06
CA ASN A 96 -5.55 -10.00 4.30
C ASN A 96 -4.53 -10.52 3.25
N ARG A 97 -4.52 -9.96 2.04
CA ARG A 97 -3.59 -10.33 0.95
C ARG A 97 -2.33 -9.45 0.88
N CYS A 98 -2.34 -8.28 1.52
CA CYS A 98 -1.20 -7.35 1.51
C CYS A 98 0.11 -8.03 1.98
N LYS A 99 1.24 -7.66 1.38
CA LYS A 99 2.58 -8.13 1.77
C LYS A 99 3.16 -7.38 2.99
N CYS A 100 2.57 -6.25 3.34
CA CYS A 100 2.95 -5.42 4.48
C CYS A 100 2.83 -6.18 5.82
N PRO A 101 3.56 -5.79 6.89
CA PRO A 101 3.36 -6.37 8.21
C PRO A 101 1.92 -6.23 8.69
N GLY A 102 1.37 -7.30 9.27
CA GLY A 102 -0.01 -7.35 9.75
C GLY A 102 -0.20 -6.66 11.10
N ASN A 103 0.31 -5.45 11.32
CA ASN A 103 0.16 -4.71 12.58
C ASN A 103 -0.74 -3.46 12.42
N GLY A 104 -1.22 -2.92 13.54
CA GLY A 104 -2.18 -1.81 13.55
C GLY A 104 -1.63 -0.52 12.92
N SER A 105 -0.33 -0.27 13.00
CA SER A 105 0.28 0.92 12.39
C SER A 105 0.20 0.88 10.86
N TYR A 106 0.54 -0.25 10.24
CA TYR A 106 0.38 -0.39 8.79
C TYR A 106 -1.09 -0.36 8.38
N LEU A 107 -1.96 -1.00 9.16
CA LEU A 107 -3.39 -0.95 8.89
C LEU A 107 -3.90 0.50 8.86
N LEU A 108 -3.58 1.32 9.86
CA LEU A 108 -3.93 2.74 9.88
C LEU A 108 -3.35 3.50 8.68
N THR A 109 -2.13 3.20 8.23
CA THR A 109 -1.57 3.80 7.01
C THR A 109 -2.43 3.50 5.78
N TYR A 110 -2.83 2.25 5.57
CA TYR A 110 -3.69 1.89 4.43
C TYR A 110 -5.10 2.47 4.56
N MET A 111 -5.61 2.60 5.79
CA MET A 111 -6.90 3.25 6.03
C MET A 111 -6.85 4.75 5.74
N ASN A 112 -5.77 5.43 6.12
CA ASN A 112 -5.54 6.82 5.72
C ASN A 112 -5.47 6.95 4.20
N MET A 113 -4.74 6.06 3.51
CA MET A 113 -4.70 6.06 2.04
C MET A 113 -6.08 5.83 1.41
N PHE A 114 -6.92 4.99 2.03
CA PHE A 114 -8.30 4.75 1.59
C PHE A 114 -9.19 5.99 1.80
N ARG A 115 -9.13 6.59 2.99
CA ARG A 115 -9.86 7.83 3.31
C ARG A 115 -9.46 8.99 2.40
N ASP A 116 -8.16 9.16 2.18
CA ASP A 116 -7.61 10.23 1.35
C ASP A 116 -7.81 9.94 -0.16
N GLY A 117 -8.44 8.81 -0.51
CA GLY A 117 -8.78 8.43 -1.87
C GLY A 117 -7.62 7.92 -2.73
N ARG A 118 -6.43 7.75 -2.15
CA ARG A 118 -5.29 7.12 -2.85
C ARG A 118 -5.57 5.64 -3.15
N LEU A 119 -6.35 5.00 -2.28
CA LEU A 119 -6.90 3.68 -2.51
C LEU A 119 -8.42 3.82 -2.68
N ILE A 120 -8.96 3.20 -3.72
CA ILE A 120 -10.39 3.21 -4.01
C ILE A 120 -10.88 1.79 -4.22
N VAL A 121 -12.18 1.59 -4.01
CA VAL A 121 -12.85 0.36 -4.45
C VAL A 121 -13.16 0.51 -5.92
N HIS A 122 -12.62 -0.39 -6.74
CA HIS A 122 -12.87 -0.48 -8.16
C HIS A 122 -13.15 -1.94 -8.49
N GLU A 123 -14.31 -2.21 -9.11
CA GLU A 123 -14.76 -3.57 -9.47
C GLU A 123 -14.77 -4.54 -8.27
N GLY A 124 -15.08 -4.04 -7.07
CA GLY A 124 -15.15 -4.83 -5.84
C GLY A 124 -13.79 -5.14 -5.21
N GLU A 125 -12.69 -4.61 -5.75
CA GLU A 125 -11.35 -4.72 -5.19
C GLU A 125 -10.78 -3.37 -4.80
N VAL A 126 -9.93 -3.33 -3.77
CA VAL A 126 -9.20 -2.11 -3.43
C VAL A 126 -7.97 -1.99 -4.32
N ARG A 127 -7.88 -0.89 -5.07
CA ARG A 127 -6.79 -0.58 -5.99
C ARG A 127 -6.28 0.84 -5.77
N PRO A 128 -5.00 1.13 -6.10
CA PRO A 128 -4.53 2.50 -6.20
C PRO A 128 -5.33 3.28 -7.23
N ARG A 129 -5.79 4.49 -6.86
CA ARG A 129 -6.53 5.37 -7.77
C ARG A 129 -5.71 5.66 -9.03
N SER A 130 -4.40 5.90 -8.88
CA SER A 130 -3.47 6.13 -9.98
C SER A 130 -3.51 5.04 -11.04
N ASP A 131 -3.61 3.78 -10.61
CA ASP A 131 -3.60 2.64 -11.52
C ASP A 131 -4.93 2.57 -12.29
N VAL A 132 -6.05 2.80 -11.61
CA VAL A 132 -7.39 2.81 -12.22
C VAL A 132 -7.54 3.96 -13.21
N GLU A 133 -7.07 5.16 -12.85
CA GLU A 133 -7.08 6.33 -13.73
C GLU A 133 -6.20 6.10 -14.97
N TRP A 134 -4.98 5.57 -14.77
CA TRP A 134 -4.08 5.26 -15.86
C TRP A 134 -4.66 4.20 -16.82
N GLU A 135 -5.29 3.14 -16.30
CA GLU A 135 -5.95 2.12 -17.12
C GLU A 135 -7.10 2.73 -17.93
N SER A 136 -7.92 3.56 -17.29
CA SER A 136 -9.06 4.22 -17.93
C SER A 136 -8.62 5.14 -19.07
N ASP A 137 -7.64 6.00 -18.82
CA ASP A 137 -7.07 6.90 -19.82
C ASP A 137 -6.46 6.14 -21.01
N ARG A 138 -5.79 5.01 -20.74
CA ARG A 138 -5.20 4.19 -21.79
C ARG A 138 -6.25 3.47 -22.62
N LYS A 139 -7.26 2.88 -21.98
CA LYS A 139 -8.38 2.26 -22.70
C LYS A 139 -9.15 3.28 -23.54
N ALA A 140 -9.35 4.51 -23.04
CA ALA A 140 -9.95 5.58 -23.81
C ALA A 140 -9.14 5.95 -25.06
N LYS A 141 -7.81 6.00 -24.95
CA LYS A 141 -6.92 6.22 -26.11
C LYS A 141 -7.02 5.10 -27.14
N ILE A 142 -7.06 3.84 -26.70
CA ILE A 142 -7.25 2.69 -27.58
C ILE A 142 -8.60 2.76 -28.29
N ALA A 143 -9.67 3.06 -27.55
CA ALA A 143 -11.01 3.21 -28.11
C ALA A 143 -11.12 4.34 -29.15
N ALA A 144 -10.27 5.37 -29.04
CA ALA A 144 -10.20 6.47 -29.99
C ALA A 144 -9.36 6.18 -31.24
N MET A 145 -8.54 5.12 -31.26
CA MET A 145 -7.73 4.75 -32.43
C MET A 145 -8.60 4.32 -33.60
N ASN A 146 -8.21 4.64 -34.82
CA ASN A 146 -8.82 4.04 -36.00
C ASN A 146 -8.41 2.55 -36.15
N ASP A 147 -9.07 1.80 -37.03
CA ASP A 147 -8.85 0.35 -37.12
C ASP A 147 -7.43 -0.01 -37.58
N LEU A 148 -6.80 0.81 -38.42
CA LEU A 148 -5.42 0.61 -38.88
C LEU A 148 -4.42 0.86 -37.73
N GLU A 149 -4.59 1.94 -36.98
CA GLU A 149 -3.79 2.25 -35.80
C GLU A 149 -3.92 1.15 -34.73
N LEU A 150 -5.14 0.66 -34.53
CA LEU A 150 -5.45 -0.41 -33.60
C LEU A 150 -4.75 -1.72 -34.01
N ASP A 151 -4.78 -2.07 -35.30
CA ASP A 151 -4.09 -3.26 -35.83
C ASP A 151 -2.58 -3.18 -35.70
N VAL A 152 -1.99 -2.03 -36.05
CA VAL A 152 -0.56 -1.79 -35.88
C VAL A 152 -0.17 -1.91 -34.40
N MET A 153 -0.96 -1.31 -33.50
CA MET A 153 -0.72 -1.43 -32.06
C MET A 153 -0.78 -2.89 -31.60
N ILE A 154 -1.80 -3.65 -31.99
CA ILE A 154 -1.95 -5.06 -31.59
C ILE A 154 -0.73 -5.89 -32.03
N GLN A 155 -0.18 -5.62 -33.21
CA GLN A 155 0.93 -6.39 -33.78
C GLN A 155 2.29 -5.98 -33.22
N THR A 156 2.49 -4.70 -32.87
CA THR A 156 3.82 -4.15 -32.61
C THR A 156 4.05 -3.73 -31.16
N HIS A 157 3.01 -3.62 -30.34
CA HIS A 157 3.15 -3.07 -29.00
C HIS A 157 3.93 -4.01 -28.08
N VAL A 158 4.97 -3.47 -27.42
CA VAL A 158 5.92 -4.24 -26.59
C VAL A 158 5.24 -4.92 -25.40
N SER A 159 4.24 -4.27 -24.80
CA SER A 159 3.49 -4.85 -23.68
C SER A 159 2.28 -5.68 -24.18
N PRO A 160 2.19 -6.98 -23.81
CA PRO A 160 1.08 -7.86 -24.19
C PRO A 160 -0.29 -7.38 -23.70
N LEU A 161 -0.34 -6.66 -22.58
CA LEU A 161 -1.57 -6.15 -21.99
C LEU A 161 -2.29 -5.17 -22.92
N PHE A 162 -1.55 -4.25 -23.54
CA PHE A 162 -2.14 -3.30 -24.48
C PHE A 162 -2.61 -3.99 -25.76
N ALA A 163 -1.89 -5.01 -26.23
CA ALA A 163 -2.32 -5.80 -27.37
C ALA A 163 -3.62 -6.54 -27.06
N GLU A 164 -3.79 -7.08 -25.84
CA GLU A 164 -5.07 -7.66 -25.40
C GLU A 164 -6.20 -6.64 -25.35
N TRP A 165 -5.98 -5.45 -24.77
CA TRP A 165 -7.01 -4.40 -24.77
C TRP A 165 -7.37 -3.93 -26.17
N GLY A 166 -6.40 -3.88 -27.09
CA GLY A 166 -6.67 -3.60 -28.49
C GLY A 166 -7.55 -4.68 -29.14
N ARG A 167 -7.24 -5.96 -28.89
CA ARG A 167 -8.08 -7.08 -29.35
C ARG A 167 -9.49 -7.03 -28.76
N GLU A 168 -9.61 -6.68 -27.49
CA GLU A 168 -10.89 -6.51 -26.80
C GLU A 168 -11.74 -5.40 -27.45
N GLU A 169 -11.14 -4.25 -27.72
CA GLU A 169 -11.83 -3.15 -28.40
C GLU A 169 -12.25 -3.54 -29.83
N ARG A 170 -11.41 -4.30 -30.57
CA ARG A 170 -11.77 -4.82 -31.89
C ARG A 170 -12.97 -5.77 -31.83
N ARG A 171 -13.00 -6.68 -30.84
CA ARG A 171 -14.17 -7.57 -30.60
C ARG A 171 -15.42 -6.76 -30.28
N ARG A 172 -15.29 -5.69 -29.49
CA ARG A 172 -16.39 -4.79 -29.15
C ARG A 172 -16.93 -4.05 -30.37
N ARG A 173 -16.08 -3.58 -31.29
CA ARG A 173 -16.51 -2.91 -32.54
C ARG A 173 -17.29 -3.87 -33.44
N ALA A 174 -16.77 -5.08 -33.64
CA ALA A 174 -17.43 -6.11 -34.46
C ALA A 174 -18.83 -6.48 -33.93
N THR A 175 -19.00 -6.61 -32.61
CA THR A 175 -20.31 -6.88 -32.00
C THR A 175 -21.30 -5.72 -32.13
N VAL A 176 -20.83 -4.48 -32.20
CA VAL A 176 -21.68 -3.30 -32.45
C VAL A 176 -22.10 -3.22 -33.92
N GLU A 177 -21.23 -3.57 -34.86
CA GLU A 177 -21.56 -3.64 -36.29
C GLU A 177 -22.57 -4.75 -36.61
N GLU A 178 -22.49 -5.90 -35.92
CA GLU A 178 -23.42 -7.02 -36.08
C GLU A 178 -24.82 -6.78 -35.48
N CYS A 179 -25.00 -5.74 -34.65
CA CYS A 179 -26.28 -5.40 -34.04
C CYS A 179 -26.85 -4.09 -34.65
N PRO A 180 -27.42 -4.13 -35.86
CA PRO A 180 -27.95 -2.93 -36.50
C PRO A 180 -29.09 -2.35 -35.66
N LYS A 181 -29.00 -1.05 -35.32
CA LYS A 181 -30.06 -0.30 -34.64
C LYS A 181 -31.41 -0.61 -35.30
N PRO A 182 -32.49 -0.91 -34.54
CA PRO A 182 -33.79 -1.16 -35.13
C PRO A 182 -34.21 0.06 -35.95
N ASP A 183 -34.36 -0.17 -37.24
CA ASP A 183 -34.62 0.83 -38.25
C ASP A 183 -35.92 1.59 -37.93
N ARG A 184 -35.80 2.82 -37.40
CA ARG A 184 -36.94 3.69 -37.04
C ARG A 184 -37.82 4.03 -38.25
N ALA A 185 -37.41 3.66 -39.47
CA ALA A 185 -38.16 3.88 -40.70
C ALA A 185 -39.38 2.93 -40.88
N ARG A 186 -39.46 1.78 -40.17
CA ARG A 186 -40.57 0.82 -40.38
C ARG A 186 -41.85 1.07 -39.58
N THR A 187 -41.85 1.98 -38.61
CA THR A 187 -43.03 2.22 -37.74
C THR A 187 -44.03 3.24 -38.31
N ALA A 188 -43.68 3.99 -39.36
CA ALA A 188 -44.57 5.01 -39.94
C ALA A 188 -45.62 4.45 -40.93
N LYS A 189 -45.46 3.22 -41.46
CA LYS A 189 -46.33 2.68 -42.53
C LYS A 189 -47.57 1.93 -42.05
N ARG A 190 -47.81 1.83 -40.74
CA ARG A 190 -48.92 1.03 -40.16
C ARG A 190 -50.08 1.85 -39.55
N ARG A 191 -50.07 3.18 -39.68
CA ARG A 191 -51.12 4.08 -39.15
C ARG A 191 -51.98 4.80 -40.21
N GLY A 192 -52.13 4.22 -41.41
CA GLY A 192 -52.97 4.79 -42.47
C GLY A 192 -53.83 3.75 -43.16
N ARG A 193 -54.86 3.25 -42.47
CA ARG A 193 -56.07 2.63 -43.06
C ARG A 193 -57.14 2.53 -41.96
N ARG A 194 -57.93 3.58 -41.84
CA ARG A 194 -59.33 3.57 -41.40
C ARG A 194 -60.08 4.54 -42.28
#